data_AF-A0A8J8P577-F1
#
_entry.id   AF-A0A8J8P577-F1
#
_cell.length_a   1.000
_cell.length_b   1.000
_cell.length_c   1.000
_cell.angle_alpha   90.00
_cell.angle_beta   90.00
_cell.angle_gamma   90.00
#
_symmetry.space_group_name_H-M   'P 1'
#
loop_
_entity.id
_entity.type
_entity.pdbx_description
1 polymer ?
#
loop_
_entity_poly.entity_id
_entity_poly.type
_entity_poly.pdbx_seq_one_letter_code
_entity_poly.pdbx_strand_id
1 'polypeptide(L)'
;MQKHAPRSSDNFWGQQNGLTEKQRNEQSLKILNRILEQCIWINIHTLNPKSVQIILEVREGMKGYGGRWAVTISPGEICEFRGLVEPHIEEGHAKKWKH
;
A
#
# COMPACT_ATOMS: atom_id res chain seq x y z
N MET A 1 -8.37 -1.88 3.44
CA MET A 1 -8.55 -1.68 4.90
C MET A 1 -8.93 -2.94 5.67
N GLN A 2 -10.05 -3.61 5.38
CA GLN A 2 -10.50 -4.76 6.20
C GLN A 2 -9.46 -5.87 6.40
N LYS A 3 -8.63 -6.16 5.39
CA LYS A 3 -7.54 -7.14 5.48
C LYS A 3 -6.28 -6.65 6.18
N HIS A 4 -6.11 -5.33 6.27
CA HIS A 4 -4.88 -4.66 6.72
C HIS A 4 -4.99 -4.19 8.18
N ALA A 5 -6.16 -3.68 8.58
CA ALA A 5 -6.39 -3.19 9.93
C ALA A 5 -6.13 -4.23 11.04
N PRO A 6 -6.47 -5.52 10.88
CA PRO A 6 -6.11 -6.53 11.88
C PRO A 6 -4.60 -6.85 11.95
N ARG A 7 -3.83 -6.46 10.93
CA ARG A 7 -2.38 -6.76 10.81
C ARG A 7 -1.49 -5.63 11.32
N SER A 8 -2.03 -4.40 11.46
CA SER A 8 -1.31 -3.31 12.10
C SER A 8 -1.42 -3.42 13.62
N SER A 9 -0.29 -3.71 14.28
CA SER A 9 -0.20 -3.77 15.74
C SER A 9 -0.33 -2.39 16.42
N ASP A 10 -0.12 -1.33 15.65
CA ASP A 10 -0.12 0.07 16.11
C ASP A 10 -1.39 0.84 15.72
N ASN A 11 -2.41 0.11 15.23
CA ASN A 11 -3.67 0.67 14.76
C ASN A 11 -3.50 1.77 13.68
N PHE A 12 -2.44 1.69 12.85
CA PHE A 12 -2.19 2.67 11.79
C PHE A 12 -3.39 2.84 10.85
N TRP A 13 -4.02 1.72 10.52
CA TRP A 13 -5.19 1.68 9.65
C TRP A 13 -6.49 2.15 10.34
N GLY A 14 -6.46 2.34 11.67
CA GLY A 14 -7.60 2.77 12.46
C GLY A 14 -8.70 1.72 12.63
N GLN A 15 -9.62 2.01 13.56
CA GLN A 15 -10.70 1.11 13.94
C GLN A 15 -11.67 0.89 12.76
N GLN A 16 -12.05 -0.36 12.51
CA GLN A 16 -12.98 -0.73 11.44
C GLN A 16 -14.38 -1.13 11.94
N ASN A 17 -14.51 -1.43 13.24
CA ASN A 17 -15.75 -1.90 13.84
C ASN A 17 -16.83 -0.80 13.81
N GLY A 18 -18.04 -1.17 13.39
CA GLY A 18 -19.18 -0.25 13.32
C GLY A 18 -19.20 0.71 12.12
N LEU A 19 -18.17 0.69 11.27
CA LEU A 19 -18.15 1.53 10.06
C LEU A 19 -18.97 0.90 8.93
N THR A 20 -19.74 1.73 8.22
CA THR A 20 -20.33 1.41 6.92
C THR A 20 -19.26 1.30 5.83
N GLU A 21 -19.58 0.68 4.69
CA GLU A 21 -18.63 0.59 3.56
C GLU A 21 -18.17 1.95 3.06
N LYS A 22 -19.08 2.93 2.97
CA LYS A 22 -18.75 4.31 2.60
C LYS A 22 -17.73 4.92 3.56
N GLN A 23 -17.96 4.82 4.87
CA GLN A 23 -17.03 5.34 5.88
C GLN A 23 -15.67 4.64 5.82
N ARG A 24 -15.65 3.32 5.57
CA ARG A 24 -14.39 2.59 5.37
C ARG A 24 -13.63 3.10 4.15
N ASN A 25 -14.32 3.38 3.04
CA ASN A 25 -13.68 3.92 1.84
C ASN A 25 -13.14 5.33 2.08
N GLU A 26 -13.90 6.20 2.75
CA GLU A 26 -13.45 7.55 3.13
C GLU A 26 -12.22 7.50 4.05
N GLN A 27 -12.21 6.60 5.04
CA GLN A 27 -11.05 6.40 5.91
C GLN A 27 -9.85 5.83 5.14
N SER A 28 -10.09 4.89 4.22
CA SER A 28 -9.04 4.34 3.34
C SER A 28 -8.37 5.47 2.55
N LEU A 29 -9.17 6.36 1.97
CA LEU A 29 -8.69 7.48 1.17
C LEU A 29 -7.90 8.49 2.02
N LYS A 30 -8.38 8.82 3.22
CA LYS A 30 -7.66 9.69 4.15
C LYS A 30 -6.27 9.15 4.50
N ILE A 31 -6.18 7.85 4.77
CA ILE A 31 -4.89 7.22 5.11
C ILE A 31 -3.99 7.15 3.88
N LEU A 32 -4.54 6.85 2.70
CA LEU A 32 -3.77 6.86 1.47
C LEU A 32 -3.19 8.24 1.16
N ASN A 33 -3.98 9.30 1.31
CA ASN A 33 -3.50 10.68 1.15
C ASN A 33 -2.39 11.00 2.14
N ARG A 34 -2.54 10.62 3.41
CA ARG A 34 -1.48 10.77 4.41
C ARG A 34 -0.20 10.05 4.00
N ILE A 35 -0.29 8.82 3.48
CA ILE A 35 0.87 8.06 3.00
C ILE A 35 1.59 8.82 1.87
N LEU A 36 0.83 9.37 0.93
CA LEU A 36 1.38 10.15 -0.19
C LEU A 36 2.02 11.46 0.29
N GLU A 37 1.41 12.16 1.25
CA GLU A 37 1.94 13.38 1.84
C GLU A 37 3.22 13.14 2.66
N GLN A 38 3.32 12.00 3.34
CA GLN A 38 4.45 11.61 4.19
C GLN A 38 5.43 10.67 3.48
N CYS A 39 5.35 10.59 2.15
CA CYS A 39 6.17 9.70 1.34
C CYS A 39 7.64 10.09 1.42
N ILE A 40 8.48 9.15 1.85
CA ILE A 40 9.95 9.31 1.77
C ILE A 40 10.59 8.23 0.89
N TRP A 41 9.82 7.21 0.51
CA TRP A 41 10.33 6.06 -0.21
C TRP A 41 9.40 5.66 -1.34
N ILE A 42 9.99 5.53 -2.52
CA ILE A 42 9.33 5.13 -3.76
C ILE A 42 10.16 4.04 -4.40
N ASN A 43 9.49 2.98 -4.86
CA ASN A 43 10.12 1.92 -5.62
C ASN A 43 9.29 1.57 -6.85
N ILE A 44 9.96 1.44 -8.00
CA ILE A 44 9.35 1.08 -9.27
C ILE A 44 9.98 -0.23 -9.72
N HIS A 45 9.16 -1.26 -9.87
CA HIS A 45 9.63 -2.60 -10.22
C HIS A 45 8.60 -3.34 -11.07
N THR A 46 9.03 -4.40 -11.75
CA THR A 46 8.10 -5.36 -12.38
C THR A 46 7.88 -6.54 -11.43
N LEU A 47 6.72 -7.20 -11.53
CA LEU A 47 6.42 -8.38 -10.69
C LEU A 47 7.40 -9.54 -10.92
N ASN A 48 7.92 -9.66 -12.15
CA ASN A 48 8.95 -10.60 -12.53
C ASN A 48 9.60 -10.12 -13.85
N PRO A 49 10.76 -10.67 -14.26
CA PRO A 49 11.48 -10.21 -15.46
C PRO A 49 10.70 -10.30 -16.78
N LYS A 50 9.67 -11.16 -16.85
CA LYS A 50 8.82 -11.32 -18.05
C LYS A 50 7.56 -10.44 -18.01
N SER A 51 7.29 -9.78 -16.89
CA SER A 51 6.12 -8.93 -16.70
C SER A 51 6.35 -7.56 -17.35
N VAL A 52 5.43 -7.16 -18.21
CA VAL A 52 5.35 -5.80 -18.74
C VAL A 52 4.62 -4.84 -17.79
N GLN A 53 3.92 -5.36 -16.79
CA GLN A 53 3.23 -4.54 -15.78
C GLN A 53 4.26 -3.94 -14.82
N ILE A 54 4.28 -2.62 -14.77
CA ILE A 54 5.07 -1.82 -13.83
C ILE A 54 4.27 -1.65 -12.55
N ILE A 55 4.92 -1.87 -11.41
CA ILE A 55 4.38 -1.63 -10.07
C ILE A 55 5.08 -0.41 -9.49
N LEU A 56 4.28 0.58 -9.13
CA LEU A 56 4.71 1.71 -8.30
C LEU A 56 4.34 1.40 -6.86
N GLU A 57 5.33 1.41 -5.97
CA GLU A 57 5.14 1.27 -4.54
C GLU A 57 5.60 2.55 -3.84
N VAL A 58 4.74 3.08 -2.97
CA VAL A 58 4.98 4.31 -2.21
C VAL A 58 4.81 4.01 -0.73
N ARG A 59 5.74 4.48 0.11
CA ARG A 59 5.72 4.25 1.55
C ARG A 59 5.95 5.53 2.34
N GLU A 60 5.22 5.66 3.44
CA GLU A 60 5.45 6.72 4.42
C GLU A 60 6.69 6.45 5.28
N GLY A 61 7.31 7.52 5.76
CA GLY A 61 8.66 7.45 6.30
C GLY A 61 8.85 7.06 7.75
N MET A 62 7.82 7.16 8.59
CA MET A 62 7.95 6.85 10.01
C MET A 62 7.83 5.35 10.28
N LYS A 63 6.88 4.66 9.64
CA LYS A 63 6.58 3.27 9.94
C LYS A 63 6.62 2.37 8.71
N GLY A 64 6.81 2.92 7.52
CA GLY A 64 6.94 2.15 6.28
C GLY A 64 5.63 1.58 5.73
N TYR A 65 4.47 2.02 6.21
CA TYR A 65 3.19 1.65 5.59
C TYR A 65 3.08 2.24 4.19
N GLY A 66 2.36 1.57 3.29
CA GLY A 66 2.37 1.98 1.89
C GLY A 66 1.15 1.62 1.07
N GLY A 67 1.23 2.02 -0.20
CA GLY A 67 0.29 1.67 -1.26
C GLY A 67 1.04 1.19 -2.51
N ARG A 68 0.36 0.39 -3.33
CA ARG A 68 0.85 -0.07 -4.62
C ARG A 68 -0.14 0.24 -5.72
N TRP A 69 0.41 0.62 -6.87
CA TRP A 69 -0.33 0.86 -8.10
C TRP A 69 0.27 0.07 -9.25
N ALA A 70 -0.57 -0.39 -10.16
CA ALA A 70 -0.15 -0.84 -11.47
C ALA A 70 -0.13 0.37 -12.42
N VAL A 71 0.97 0.55 -13.12
CA VAL A 71 1.17 1.63 -14.07
C VAL A 71 1.19 1.04 -15.48
N THR A 72 0.30 1.52 -16.34
CA THR A 72 0.28 1.19 -17.75
C THR A 72 0.70 2.42 -18.55
N ILE A 73 1.86 2.32 -19.20
CA ILE A 73 2.40 3.37 -20.09
C ILE A 73 1.83 3.12 -21.49
N SER A 74 0.59 3.55 -21.70
CA SER A 74 -0.06 3.65 -23.01
C SER A 74 -0.62 5.08 -23.16
N PRO A 75 -1.06 5.51 -24.36
CA PRO A 75 -1.73 6.81 -24.50
C PRO A 75 -2.90 6.89 -23.50
N GLY A 76 -2.80 7.80 -22.53
CA GLY A 76 -3.76 7.94 -21.42
C GLY A 76 -3.32 7.38 -20.05
N GLU A 77 -2.01 7.17 -19.80
CA GLU A 77 -1.38 6.79 -18.52
C GLU A 77 -2.35 6.39 -17.41
N ILE A 78 -2.55 5.08 -17.25
CA ILE A 78 -3.47 4.55 -16.24
C ILE A 78 -2.65 4.12 -15.03
N CYS A 79 -2.93 4.73 -13.88
CA CYS A 79 -2.40 4.36 -12.57
C CYS A 79 -3.53 3.71 -11.75
N GLU A 80 -3.56 2.38 -11.70
CA GLU A 80 -4.60 1.61 -11.03
C GLU A 80 -4.15 1.22 -9.62
N PHE A 81 -4.89 1.63 -8.59
CA PHE A 81 -4.59 1.23 -7.21
C PHE A 81 -4.80 -0.28 -7.02
N ARG A 82 -3.76 -0.98 -6.56
CA ARG A 82 -3.75 -2.43 -6.35
C ARG A 82 -3.92 -2.85 -4.90
N GLY A 83 -3.52 -2.00 -3.96
CA GLY A 83 -3.72 -2.28 -2.54
C GLY A 83 -2.71 -1.61 -1.62
N LEU A 84 -2.94 -1.82 -0.33
CA LEU A 84 -2.09 -1.32 0.74
C LEU A 84 -0.96 -2.30 1.03
N VAL A 85 0.08 -1.83 1.69
CA VAL A 85 1.26 -2.63 2.06
C VAL A 85 1.63 -2.37 3.52
N GLU A 86 1.91 -3.45 4.25
CA GLU A 86 2.42 -3.37 5.62
C GLU A 86 3.90 -2.97 5.63
N PRO A 87 4.45 -2.54 6.78
CA PRO A 87 5.86 -2.19 6.93
C PRO A 87 6.79 -3.30 6.46
N HIS A 88 8.02 -2.91 6.11
CA HIS A 88 9.08 -3.89 5.88
C HIS A 88 9.32 -4.68 7.17
N ILE A 89 9.47 -6.00 7.02
CA ILE A 89 9.83 -6.88 8.12
C ILE A 89 11.34 -7.03 8.11
N GLU A 90 11.96 -6.83 9.27
CA GLU A 90 13.38 -7.13 9.47
C GLU A 90 13.65 -8.61 9.19
N GLU A 91 14.66 -8.87 8.36
CA GLU A 91 14.96 -10.19 7.79
C GLU A 91 13.79 -10.81 6.99
N GLY A 92 13.03 -9.96 6.28
CA GLY A 92 11.89 -10.38 5.45
C GLY A 92 12.22 -11.50 4.46
N HIS A 93 13.44 -11.50 3.91
CA HIS A 93 13.97 -12.57 3.08
C HIS A 93 13.91 -13.95 3.78
N ALA A 94 14.39 -14.03 5.02
CA ALA A 94 14.41 -15.28 5.80
C ALA A 94 12.98 -15.74 6.15
N LYS A 95 12.06 -14.79 6.30
CA LYS A 95 10.63 -15.02 6.58
C LYS A 95 9.77 -15.19 5.32
N LYS A 96 10.39 -15.29 4.13
CA LYS A 96 9.72 -15.42 2.82
C LYS A 96 8.72 -14.30 2.52
N TRP A 97 8.95 -13.10 3.06
CA TRP A 97 8.10 -11.91 2.88
C TRP A 97 6.62 -12.18 3.23
N LYS A 98 6.37 -13.09 4.18
CA LYS A 98 5.04 -13.34 4.73
C LYS A 98 4.72 -12.21 5.71
N HIS A 99 3.79 -11.36 5.30
CA HIS A 99 3.16 -10.34 6.12
C HIS A 99 2.11 -10.95 7.05
#